data_AF-A0A705VSL0-F1
#
_entry.id   AF-A0A705VSL0-F1
#
_cell.length_a   1.000
_cell.length_b   1.000
_cell.length_c   1.000
_cell.angle_alpha   90.00
_cell.angle_beta   90.00
_cell.angle_gamma   90.00
#
_symmetry.space_group_name_H-M   'P 1'
#
loop_
_entity.id
_entity.type
_entity.pdbx_description
1 polymer ?
#
loop_
_entity_poly.entity_id
_entity_poly.type
_entity_poly.pdbx_seq_one_letter_code
_entity_poly.pdbx_strand_id
1 'polypeptide(L)'
;MTITKLAWRDLVPDSESYQEIFAQPHATDENDTLLSDTQPRLQFALEQLIQPWASSSFMLTKAPEEQEYLTLLSDAVRALQTDAGQLTGGHYDVSGHTVHYRAAQNAQDNFATVTQVVSADWVEAEQLFGCLRQYNGDITLQPGLVHQANGGVLIISLRTLLAQPLLWMRLKAIVSRERFDWVAFD
;
A
#
# COMPACT_ATOMS: atom_id res chain seq x y z
N MET A 1 -44.44 -24.34 -34.02
CA MET A 1 -43.59 -23.48 -33.18
C MET A 1 -43.10 -22.33 -34.04
N THR A 2 -43.53 -21.11 -33.75
CA THR A 2 -43.12 -19.88 -34.45
C THR A 2 -41.97 -19.26 -33.66
N ILE A 3 -40.78 -19.20 -34.26
CA ILE A 3 -39.62 -18.50 -33.69
C ILE A 3 -39.76 -17.01 -34.03
N THR A 4 -39.96 -16.18 -33.01
CA THR A 4 -39.94 -14.72 -33.14
C THR A 4 -38.48 -14.26 -33.21
N LYS A 5 -38.01 -13.79 -34.37
CA LYS A 5 -36.69 -13.15 -34.51
C LYS A 5 -36.82 -11.68 -34.13
N LEU A 6 -36.23 -11.28 -33.01
CA LEU A 6 -36.05 -9.87 -32.64
C LEU A 6 -34.93 -9.25 -33.47
N ALA A 7 -35.07 -7.96 -33.81
CA ALA A 7 -34.00 -7.22 -34.46
C ALA A 7 -32.93 -6.87 -33.42
N TRP A 8 -31.67 -6.74 -33.83
CA TRP A 8 -30.56 -6.46 -32.90
C TRP A 8 -30.76 -5.17 -32.08
N ARG A 9 -31.49 -4.20 -32.64
CA ARG A 9 -31.85 -2.93 -31.97
C ARG A 9 -32.79 -3.14 -30.79
N ASP A 10 -33.62 -4.18 -30.83
CA ASP A 10 -34.54 -4.54 -29.76
C ASP A 10 -33.82 -5.29 -28.61
N LEU A 11 -32.51 -5.56 -28.76
CA LEU A 11 -31.67 -6.22 -27.76
C LEU A 11 -30.73 -5.24 -27.02
N VAL A 12 -30.77 -3.95 -27.34
CA VAL A 12 -29.96 -2.93 -26.66
C VAL A 12 -30.76 -2.36 -25.49
N PRO A 13 -30.15 -2.11 -24.32
CA PRO A 13 -30.82 -1.43 -23.21
C PRO A 13 -31.36 -0.07 -23.67
N ASP A 14 -32.62 0.23 -23.36
CA ASP A 14 -33.18 1.56 -23.59
C ASP A 14 -32.50 2.57 -22.65
N SER A 15 -31.65 3.41 -23.24
CA SER A 15 -30.90 4.45 -22.54
C SER A 15 -31.47 5.85 -22.79
N GLU A 16 -32.58 6.01 -23.51
CA GLU A 16 -33.16 7.34 -23.83
C GLU A 16 -33.50 8.10 -22.54
N SER A 17 -34.05 7.39 -21.57
CA SER A 17 -34.43 7.96 -20.25
C SER A 17 -33.24 8.44 -19.42
N TYR A 18 -32.02 8.06 -19.77
CA TYR A 18 -30.79 8.40 -19.05
C TYR A 18 -29.90 9.40 -19.80
N GLN A 19 -30.25 9.79 -21.03
CA GLN A 19 -29.42 10.72 -21.82
C GLN A 19 -29.23 12.07 -21.12
N GLU A 20 -30.27 12.58 -20.45
CA GLU A 20 -30.17 13.83 -19.69
C GLU A 20 -29.21 13.73 -18.50
N ILE A 21 -29.02 12.55 -17.91
CA ILE A 21 -28.11 12.31 -16.79
C ILE A 21 -26.66 12.28 -17.29
N PHE A 22 -26.40 11.60 -18.41
CA PHE A 22 -25.07 11.54 -19.02
C PHE A 22 -24.64 12.84 -19.71
N ALA A 23 -25.60 13.70 -20.09
CA ALA A 23 -25.32 15.02 -20.67
C ALA A 23 -24.98 16.09 -19.61
N GLN A 24 -25.09 15.79 -18.30
CA GLN A 24 -24.78 16.77 -17.26
C GLN A 24 -23.26 16.97 -17.15
N PRO A 25 -22.78 18.23 -17.18
CA PRO A 25 -21.35 18.53 -17.16
C PRO A 25 -20.63 18.08 -15.89
N HIS A 26 -21.36 17.90 -14.78
CA HIS A 26 -20.82 17.47 -13.48
C HIS A 26 -20.77 15.94 -13.31
N ALA A 27 -21.26 15.14 -14.28
CA ALA A 27 -21.18 13.69 -14.19
C ALA A 27 -19.73 13.16 -14.30
N THR A 28 -18.82 14.01 -14.79
CA THR A 28 -17.39 13.76 -14.97
C THR A 28 -16.49 14.55 -14.02
N ASP A 29 -17.07 15.30 -13.07
CA ASP A 29 -16.25 15.94 -12.05
C ASP A 29 -15.69 14.82 -11.15
N GLU A 30 -14.36 14.62 -11.21
CA GLU A 30 -13.62 13.80 -10.28
C GLU A 30 -13.76 14.42 -8.89
N ASN A 31 -14.86 14.15 -8.21
CA ASN A 31 -15.05 14.58 -6.85
C ASN A 31 -14.09 13.78 -5.97
N ASP A 32 -13.15 14.46 -5.32
CA ASP A 32 -12.33 13.93 -4.21
C ASP A 32 -13.20 13.27 -3.11
N THR A 33 -14.52 13.54 -3.07
CA THR A 33 -15.50 12.97 -2.13
C THR A 33 -16.11 11.63 -2.56
N LEU A 34 -15.79 11.09 -3.74
CA LEU A 34 -16.43 9.86 -4.26
C LEU A 34 -16.32 8.69 -3.27
N LEU A 35 -15.18 8.54 -2.60
CA LEU A 35 -14.99 7.47 -1.62
C LEU A 35 -15.74 7.73 -0.32
N SER A 36 -15.74 8.97 0.19
CA SER A 36 -16.47 9.32 1.42
C SER A 36 -17.98 9.17 1.24
N ASP A 37 -18.48 9.45 0.03
CA ASP A 37 -19.91 9.40 -0.28
C ASP A 37 -20.38 7.95 -0.50
N THR A 38 -19.57 7.13 -1.19
CA THR A 38 -19.94 5.75 -1.53
C THR A 38 -19.56 4.73 -0.45
N GLN A 39 -18.44 4.94 0.26
CA GLN A 39 -17.87 4.02 1.25
C GLN A 39 -17.48 4.75 2.56
N PRO A 40 -18.43 5.41 3.26
CA PRO A 40 -18.15 6.22 4.45
C PRO A 40 -17.49 5.42 5.59
N ARG A 41 -17.79 4.12 5.69
CA ARG A 41 -17.18 3.23 6.70
C ARG A 41 -15.71 2.94 6.40
N LEU A 42 -15.36 2.80 5.13
CA LEU A 42 -13.96 2.61 4.70
C LEU A 42 -13.18 3.90 4.95
N GLN A 43 -13.74 5.04 4.51
CA GLN A 43 -13.18 6.36 4.74
C GLN A 43 -12.85 6.59 6.23
N PHE A 44 -13.83 6.39 7.11
CA PHE A 44 -13.64 6.52 8.56
C PHE A 44 -12.54 5.59 9.08
N ALA A 45 -12.48 4.34 8.62
CA ALA A 45 -11.45 3.40 9.04
C ALA A 45 -10.04 3.81 8.58
N LEU A 46 -9.90 4.37 7.37
CA LEU A 46 -8.63 4.92 6.88
C LEU A 46 -8.21 6.15 7.71
N GLU A 47 -9.15 7.04 8.03
CA GLU A 47 -8.90 8.19 8.91
C GLU A 47 -8.40 7.76 10.29
N GLN A 48 -8.99 6.72 10.87
CA GLN A 48 -8.56 6.17 12.15
C GLN A 48 -7.18 5.50 12.07
N LEU A 49 -6.86 4.83 10.95
CA LEU A 49 -5.56 4.17 10.75
C LEU A 49 -4.40 5.17 10.75
N ILE A 50 -4.61 6.36 10.21
CA ILE A 50 -3.57 7.40 10.03
C ILE A 50 -3.34 8.22 11.31
N GLN A 51 -4.23 8.12 12.31
CA GLN A 51 -4.05 8.85 13.56
C GLN A 51 -2.81 8.37 14.32
N PRO A 52 -2.02 9.28 14.95
CA PRO A 52 -0.85 8.91 15.76
C PRO A 52 -1.16 7.94 16.92
N TRP A 53 -2.41 7.96 17.40
CA TRP A 53 -2.89 7.11 18.49
C TRP A 53 -3.92 6.08 18.01
N ALA A 54 -3.78 5.62 16.76
CA ALA A 54 -4.62 4.57 16.21
C ALA A 54 -4.65 3.35 17.16
N SER A 55 -5.83 2.77 17.34
CA SER A 55 -6.02 1.62 18.23
C SER A 55 -5.30 0.35 17.73
N SER A 56 -4.90 0.35 16.46
CA SER A 56 -4.24 -0.76 15.78
C SER A 56 -3.40 -0.23 14.62
N SER A 57 -2.18 -0.74 14.48
CA SER A 57 -1.32 -0.52 13.30
C SER A 57 -1.70 -1.40 12.10
N PHE A 58 -2.75 -2.22 12.25
CA PHE A 58 -3.26 -3.11 11.20
C PHE A 58 -4.71 -2.78 10.87
N MET A 59 -5.01 -2.79 9.59
CA MET A 59 -6.36 -2.72 9.03
C MET A 59 -6.52 -3.80 7.98
N LEU A 60 -7.67 -4.48 7.99
CA LEU A 60 -8.05 -5.43 6.95
C LEU A 60 -9.17 -4.82 6.12
N THR A 61 -8.92 -4.62 4.84
CA THR A 61 -9.89 -4.09 3.89
C THR A 61 -10.41 -5.20 2.99
N LYS A 62 -11.73 -5.32 2.87
CA LYS A 62 -12.35 -6.25 1.93
C LYS A 62 -12.53 -5.56 0.59
N ALA A 63 -11.69 -5.91 -0.37
CA ALA A 63 -11.76 -5.43 -1.75
C ALA A 63 -11.33 -6.56 -2.71
N PRO A 64 -11.69 -6.49 -4.01
CA PRO A 64 -10.97 -7.24 -5.03
C PRO A 64 -9.48 -6.90 -4.95
N GLU A 65 -8.62 -7.90 -4.93
CA GLU A 65 -7.17 -7.73 -4.88
C GLU A 65 -6.61 -7.51 -6.29
N GLU A 66 -7.09 -6.46 -6.95
CA GLU A 66 -6.63 -6.03 -8.28
C GLU A 66 -5.86 -4.71 -8.14
N GLN A 67 -4.98 -4.43 -9.10
CA GLN A 67 -4.06 -3.28 -9.03
C GLN A 67 -4.81 -1.94 -8.93
N GLU A 68 -5.97 -1.83 -9.57
CA GLU A 68 -6.82 -0.65 -9.56
C GLU A 68 -7.35 -0.36 -8.15
N TYR A 69 -7.76 -1.39 -7.41
CA TYR A 69 -8.23 -1.21 -6.03
C TYR A 69 -7.09 -0.87 -5.06
N LEU A 70 -5.90 -1.46 -5.27
CA LEU A 70 -4.72 -1.09 -4.48
C LEU A 70 -4.32 0.37 -4.74
N THR A 71 -4.38 0.82 -5.99
CA THR A 71 -4.12 2.22 -6.37
C THR A 71 -5.15 3.14 -5.73
N LEU A 72 -6.45 2.83 -5.86
CA LEU A 72 -7.54 3.61 -5.27
C LEU A 72 -7.40 3.73 -3.74
N LEU A 73 -7.07 2.64 -3.05
CA LEU A 73 -6.82 2.67 -1.61
C LEU A 73 -5.56 3.48 -1.27
N SER A 74 -4.51 3.36 -2.08
CA SER A 74 -3.27 4.12 -1.87
C SER A 74 -3.51 5.63 -2.00
N ASP A 75 -4.28 6.04 -2.99
CA ASP A 75 -4.60 7.44 -3.25
C ASP A 75 -5.51 8.00 -2.15
N ALA A 76 -6.51 7.22 -1.70
CA ALA A 76 -7.36 7.59 -0.58
C ALA A 76 -6.56 7.80 0.73
N VAL A 77 -5.62 6.91 1.03
CA VAL A 77 -4.72 7.07 2.19
C VAL A 77 -3.81 8.28 2.01
N ARG A 78 -3.28 8.51 0.80
CA ARG A 78 -2.40 9.64 0.51
C ARG A 78 -3.11 10.98 0.69
N ALA A 79 -4.38 11.07 0.28
CA ALA A 79 -5.22 12.26 0.49
C ALA A 79 -5.44 12.59 1.97
N LEU A 80 -5.36 11.59 2.85
CA LEU A 80 -5.52 11.74 4.30
C LEU A 80 -4.21 12.00 5.06
N GLN A 81 -3.04 11.79 4.44
CA GLN A 81 -1.75 12.03 5.11
C GLN A 81 -1.47 13.53 5.27
N THR A 82 -1.30 13.98 6.51
CA THR A 82 -0.96 15.38 6.84
C THR A 82 0.54 15.63 6.97
N ASP A 83 1.32 14.58 7.15
CA ASP A 83 2.77 14.57 7.39
C ASP A 83 3.56 14.00 6.20
N ALA A 84 2.91 13.88 5.03
CA ALA A 84 3.55 13.42 3.80
C ALA A 84 4.82 14.24 3.51
N GLY A 85 5.93 13.55 3.22
CA GLY A 85 7.22 14.19 2.97
C GLY A 85 8.13 14.36 4.19
N GLN A 86 7.70 14.01 5.41
CA GLN A 86 8.59 14.01 6.58
C GLN A 86 9.69 12.95 6.43
N LEU A 87 10.95 13.34 6.64
CA LEU A 87 12.09 12.42 6.56
C LEU A 87 12.09 11.42 7.73
N THR A 88 12.16 10.14 7.41
CA THR A 88 12.17 9.02 8.37
C THR A 88 13.24 7.99 7.99
N GLY A 89 13.45 7.00 8.86
CA GLY A 89 14.47 5.98 8.66
C GLY A 89 15.87 6.43 9.05
N GLY A 90 16.87 5.94 8.32
CA GLY A 90 18.26 6.15 8.72
C GLY A 90 19.31 5.78 7.71
N HIS A 91 20.54 5.76 8.19
CA HIS A 91 21.69 5.34 7.43
C HIS A 91 22.42 4.23 8.17
N TYR A 92 22.70 3.15 7.45
CA TYR A 92 23.59 2.10 7.91
C TYR A 92 24.98 2.33 7.33
N ASP A 93 25.96 2.54 8.20
CA ASP A 93 27.38 2.47 7.87
C ASP A 93 27.85 1.03 8.15
N VAL A 94 28.35 0.36 7.11
CA VAL A 94 28.81 -1.02 7.20
C VAL A 94 30.30 -1.05 6.89
N SER A 95 31.09 -1.38 7.90
CA SER A 95 32.55 -1.42 7.84
C SER A 95 33.03 -2.80 8.27
N GLY A 96 33.25 -3.70 7.30
CA GLY A 96 33.56 -5.11 7.54
C GLY A 96 32.43 -5.82 8.29
N HIS A 97 32.66 -6.19 9.55
CA HIS A 97 31.68 -6.87 10.42
C HIS A 97 30.93 -5.91 11.36
N THR A 98 31.24 -4.62 11.32
CA THR A 98 30.62 -3.63 12.19
C THR A 98 29.53 -2.88 11.42
N VAL A 99 28.34 -2.85 12.00
CA VAL A 99 27.17 -2.14 11.46
C VAL A 99 26.78 -1.04 12.43
N HIS A 100 26.83 0.21 11.98
CA HIS A 100 26.37 1.37 12.75
C HIS A 100 25.13 1.97 12.10
N TYR A 101 24.10 2.19 12.91
CA TYR A 101 22.89 2.90 12.49
C TYR A 101 22.90 4.33 13.02
N ARG A 102 22.56 5.28 12.15
CA ARG A 102 22.26 6.66 12.53
C ARG A 102 20.90 7.07 11.96
N ALA A 103 20.22 7.99 12.62
CA ALA A 103 19.01 8.59 12.09
C ALA A 103 19.27 9.33 10.76
N ALA A 104 18.25 9.39 9.91
CA ALA A 104 18.34 10.01 8.60
C ALA A 104 18.60 11.51 8.74
N GLN A 105 19.57 12.01 7.97
CA GLN A 105 19.88 13.45 7.90
C GLN A 105 19.53 14.04 6.54
N ASN A 106 19.49 13.20 5.51
CA ASN A 106 19.16 13.58 4.15
C ASN A 106 18.41 12.42 3.47
N ALA A 107 17.68 12.72 2.39
CA ALA A 107 16.90 11.73 1.64
C ALA A 107 17.77 10.73 0.83
N GLN A 108 19.09 10.94 0.75
CA GLN A 108 20.02 10.06 0.03
C GLN A 108 20.67 9.02 0.95
N ASP A 109 20.38 9.07 2.26
CA ASP A 109 20.80 8.04 3.19
C ASP A 109 20.17 6.68 2.79
N ASN A 110 20.94 5.59 2.87
CA ASN A 110 20.61 4.31 2.23
C ASN A 110 19.33 3.61 2.72
N PHE A 111 18.80 4.01 3.87
CA PHE A 111 17.53 3.55 4.44
C PHE A 111 16.64 4.72 4.86
N ALA A 112 16.93 5.93 4.36
CA ALA A 112 16.04 7.06 4.54
C ALA A 112 14.88 6.96 3.56
N THR A 113 13.71 7.36 4.05
CA THR A 113 12.51 7.50 3.24
C THR A 113 11.79 8.77 3.68
N VAL A 114 10.81 9.18 2.90
CA VAL A 114 9.84 10.17 3.35
C VAL A 114 8.54 9.44 3.68
N THR A 115 7.78 9.96 4.65
CA THR A 115 6.44 9.47 4.95
C THR A 115 5.63 9.41 3.66
N GLN A 116 5.22 8.19 3.28
CA GLN A 116 4.54 7.91 2.02
C GLN A 116 3.66 6.65 2.12
N VAL A 117 2.86 6.42 1.09
CA VAL A 117 2.07 5.20 0.93
C VAL A 117 2.73 4.30 -0.10
N VAL A 118 3.04 3.07 0.30
CA VAL A 118 3.65 2.05 -0.56
C VAL A 118 2.66 0.90 -0.70
N SER A 119 2.45 0.41 -1.91
CA SER A 119 1.56 -0.72 -2.16
C SER A 119 2.25 -1.84 -2.92
N ALA A 120 1.85 -3.08 -2.66
CA ALA A 120 2.31 -4.26 -3.37
C ALA A 120 1.20 -5.30 -3.53
N ASP A 121 0.92 -5.67 -4.77
CA ASP A 121 0.05 -6.80 -5.06
C ASP A 121 0.76 -8.13 -4.78
N TRP A 122 1.89 -8.37 -5.44
CA TRP A 122 2.77 -9.53 -5.18
C TRP A 122 4.13 -9.07 -4.68
N VAL A 123 4.69 -9.79 -3.70
CA VAL A 123 6.01 -9.48 -3.15
C VAL A 123 6.67 -10.72 -2.53
N GLU A 124 7.98 -10.84 -2.71
CA GLU A 124 8.80 -11.86 -2.06
C GLU A 124 9.46 -11.34 -0.78
N ALA A 125 10.02 -12.25 0.03
CA ALA A 125 10.63 -11.93 1.32
C ALA A 125 11.68 -10.81 1.24
N GLU A 126 12.62 -10.88 0.29
CA GLU A 126 13.67 -9.87 0.11
C GLU A 126 13.15 -8.52 -0.35
N GLN A 127 12.07 -8.51 -1.15
CA GLN A 127 11.46 -7.26 -1.61
C GLN A 127 10.69 -6.59 -0.47
N LEU A 128 9.97 -7.37 0.35
CA LEU A 128 9.20 -6.86 1.47
C LEU A 128 10.10 -6.38 2.60
N PHE A 129 11.04 -7.22 3.03
CA PHE A 129 11.88 -6.97 4.20
C PHE A 129 13.24 -6.36 3.87
N GLY A 130 13.66 -6.33 2.61
CA GLY A 130 15.03 -6.01 2.25
C GLY A 130 15.93 -7.24 2.37
N CYS A 131 17.20 -7.05 2.03
CA CYS A 131 18.17 -8.15 1.96
C CYS A 131 19.46 -7.78 2.70
N LEU A 132 19.95 -8.72 3.51
CA LEU A 132 21.32 -8.71 4.03
C LEU A 132 22.11 -9.72 3.22
N ARG A 133 23.13 -9.27 2.51
CA ARG A 133 24.05 -10.16 1.78
C ARG A 133 25.44 -10.09 2.39
N GLN A 134 26.06 -11.24 2.54
CA GLN A 134 27.45 -11.34 2.95
C GLN A 134 28.25 -11.98 1.83
N TYR A 135 29.30 -11.29 1.37
CA TYR A 135 30.20 -11.81 0.34
C TYR A 135 31.64 -11.44 0.70
N ASN A 136 32.53 -12.44 0.73
CA ASN A 136 33.94 -12.27 1.08
C ASN A 136 34.21 -11.53 2.41
N GLY A 137 33.30 -11.65 3.38
CA GLY A 137 33.40 -10.97 4.68
C GLY A 137 32.84 -9.54 4.71
N ASP A 138 32.39 -9.02 3.56
CA ASP A 138 31.71 -7.74 3.47
C ASP A 138 30.20 -7.94 3.58
N ILE A 139 29.56 -7.16 4.45
CA ILE A 139 28.11 -7.12 4.63
C ILE A 139 27.55 -6.00 3.76
N THR A 140 26.47 -6.27 3.03
CA THR A 140 25.71 -5.27 2.30
C THR A 140 24.24 -5.38 2.68
N LEU A 141 23.61 -4.22 2.89
CA LEU A 141 22.21 -4.13 3.28
C LEU A 141 21.44 -3.43 2.16
N GLN A 142 20.26 -3.94 1.85
CA GLN A 142 19.34 -3.33 0.89
C GLN A 142 17.97 -3.12 1.54
N PRO A 143 17.38 -1.91 1.40
CA PRO A 143 16.04 -1.65 1.89
C PRO A 143 15.00 -2.44 1.11
N GLY A 144 13.90 -2.75 1.79
CA GLY A 144 12.68 -3.35 1.21
C GLY A 144 11.48 -2.46 1.44
N LEU A 145 10.29 -2.92 1.05
CA LEU A 145 9.06 -2.13 1.15
C LEU A 145 8.74 -1.70 2.59
N VAL A 146 9.02 -2.53 3.60
CA VAL A 146 8.84 -2.17 5.02
C VAL A 146 9.70 -0.95 5.39
N HIS A 147 10.91 -0.86 4.83
CA HIS A 147 11.80 0.28 5.05
C HIS A 147 11.31 1.53 4.29
N GLN A 148 10.82 1.35 3.06
CA GLN A 148 10.29 2.45 2.24
C GLN A 148 9.00 3.04 2.83
N ALA A 149 8.15 2.20 3.42
CA ALA A 149 6.91 2.60 4.08
C ALA A 149 7.10 3.09 5.53
N ASN A 150 8.34 3.19 6.02
CA ASN A 150 8.61 3.59 7.40
C ASN A 150 8.09 5.01 7.68
N GLY A 151 7.30 5.15 8.74
CA GLY A 151 6.59 6.40 9.07
C GLY A 151 5.35 6.67 8.23
N GLY A 152 5.01 5.80 7.28
CA GLY A 152 3.82 5.90 6.44
C GLY A 152 2.97 4.63 6.48
N VAL A 153 2.41 4.26 5.32
CA VAL A 153 1.46 3.12 5.21
C VAL A 153 1.94 2.14 4.16
N LEU A 154 1.92 0.85 4.52
CA LEU A 154 2.14 -0.27 3.62
C LEU A 154 0.82 -0.97 3.33
N ILE A 155 0.39 -0.99 2.07
CA ILE A 155 -0.78 -1.72 1.59
C ILE A 155 -0.31 -2.97 0.85
N ILE A 156 -0.75 -4.15 1.30
CA ILE A 156 -0.34 -5.42 0.70
C ILE A 156 -1.55 -6.30 0.46
N SER A 157 -1.57 -6.98 -0.68
CA SER A 157 -2.59 -7.99 -1.00
C SER A 157 -2.60 -9.10 0.07
N LEU A 158 -3.80 -9.45 0.57
CA LEU A 158 -3.92 -10.50 1.57
C LEU A 158 -3.56 -11.86 0.98
N ARG A 159 -3.90 -12.12 -0.29
CA ARG A 159 -3.45 -13.32 -1.02
C ARG A 159 -1.96 -13.54 -0.96
N THR A 160 -1.15 -12.49 -1.13
CA THR A 160 0.31 -12.61 -1.08
C THR A 160 0.79 -13.05 0.29
N LEU A 161 0.20 -12.50 1.35
CA LEU A 161 0.47 -12.94 2.73
C LEU A 161 -0.03 -14.36 3.02
N LEU A 162 -1.16 -14.77 2.44
CA LEU A 162 -1.72 -16.12 2.60
C LEU A 162 -0.94 -17.18 1.82
N ALA A 163 -0.40 -16.82 0.65
CA ALA A 163 0.46 -17.69 -0.14
C ALA A 163 1.79 -17.99 0.58
N GLN A 164 2.26 -17.05 1.42
CA GLN A 164 3.51 -17.16 2.17
C GLN A 164 3.32 -16.79 3.65
N PRO A 165 2.75 -17.68 4.50
CA PRO A 165 2.36 -17.33 5.87
C PRO A 165 3.50 -16.83 6.77
N LEU A 166 4.75 -17.21 6.48
CA LEU A 166 5.93 -16.73 7.21
C LEU A 166 6.19 -15.23 6.98
N LEU A 167 5.83 -14.68 5.81
CA LEU A 167 5.88 -13.23 5.57
C LEU A 167 4.95 -12.51 6.54
N TRP A 168 3.71 -13.00 6.70
CA TRP A 168 2.77 -12.40 7.64
C TRP A 168 3.27 -12.47 9.08
N MET A 169 3.76 -13.62 9.53
CA MET A 169 4.26 -13.77 10.90
C MET A 169 5.41 -12.80 11.19
N ARG A 170 6.33 -12.62 10.24
CA ARG A 170 7.45 -11.70 10.37
C ARG A 170 7.01 -10.24 10.32
N LEU A 171 6.17 -9.86 9.35
CA LEU A 171 5.62 -8.50 9.24
C LEU A 171 4.86 -8.11 10.52
N LYS A 172 4.01 -9.01 11.01
CA LYS A 172 3.27 -8.80 12.25
C LYS A 172 4.21 -8.59 13.44
N ALA A 173 5.27 -9.39 13.56
CA ALA A 173 6.25 -9.26 14.62
C ALA A 173 7.00 -7.93 14.57
N ILE A 174 7.41 -7.50 13.36
CA ILE A 174 8.12 -6.22 13.15
C ILE A 174 7.26 -5.05 13.62
N VAL A 175 6.01 -4.98 13.13
CA VAL A 175 5.09 -3.88 13.44
C VAL A 175 4.69 -3.92 14.92
N SER A 176 4.37 -5.08 15.47
CA SER A 176 3.91 -5.19 16.88
C SER A 176 5.02 -4.90 17.90
N ARG A 177 6.29 -5.07 17.52
CA ARG A 177 7.45 -4.83 18.40
C ARG A 177 8.17 -3.52 18.09
N GLU A 178 7.75 -2.81 17.04
CA GLU A 178 8.41 -1.61 16.52
C GLU A 178 9.92 -1.83 16.31
N ARG A 179 10.28 -3.05 15.88
CA ARG A 179 11.67 -3.49 15.79
C ARG A 179 11.88 -4.30 14.53
N PHE A 180 12.85 -3.88 13.73
CA PHE A 180 13.30 -4.62 12.58
C PHE A 180 14.53 -5.46 12.93
N ASP A 181 14.42 -6.78 12.76
CA ASP A 181 15.54 -7.71 12.91
C ASP A 181 15.97 -8.21 11.52
N TRP A 182 17.24 -7.95 11.20
CA TRP A 182 17.89 -8.54 10.03
C TRP A 182 18.05 -10.05 10.23
N VAL A 183 17.68 -10.81 9.20
CA VAL A 183 17.84 -12.26 9.17
C VAL A 183 18.61 -12.55 7.90
N ALA A 184 19.77 -13.20 8.04
CA ALA A 184 20.48 -13.76 6.91
C ALA A 184 19.68 -14.96 6.39
N PHE A 185 19.48 -15.04 5.08
CA PHE A 185 19.04 -16.27 4.45
C PHE A 185 20.30 -17.10 4.19
N ASP A 186 20.37 -18.29 4.81
CA ASP A 186 21.43 -19.28 4.56
C ASP A 186 21.34 -19.84 3.12
#